data_AF-A0A429MP21-F1
#
_entry.id   AF-A0A429MP21-F1
#
_cell.length_a   1.000
_cell.length_b   1.000
_cell.length_c   1.000
_cell.angle_alpha   90.00
_cell.angle_beta   90.00
_cell.angle_gamma   90.00
#
_symmetry.space_group_name_H-M   'P 1'
#
loop_
_entity.id
_entity.type
_entity.pdbx_description
1 polymer ?
#
loop_
_entity_poly.entity_id
_entity_poly.type
_entity_poly.pdbx_seq_one_letter_code
_entity_poly.pdbx_strand_id
1 'polypeptide(L)'
;ERDQPVMLHRAILGSFERFIGILIEHYAGFMPPWLSPVQACVMNITDSQAEASEQVVAKLKENGLRAISDLRNEKIGFKIRERTLERIPYLLVLGDREVEEGTVNVRTRSGKNLGTMSVDAFIDLVKSAVAERGRYIVE
;
A
#
# COMPACT_ATOMS: atom_id res chain seq x y z
N GLU A 1 43.13 7.64 40.63
CA GLU A 1 43.20 8.47 39.40
C GLU A 1 41.84 8.49 38.72
N ARG A 2 41.53 9.55 37.96
CA ARG A 2 40.39 9.59 37.05
C ARG A 2 40.93 9.47 35.63
N ASP A 3 40.50 8.45 34.90
CA ASP A 3 40.86 8.28 33.49
C ASP A 3 39.99 9.17 32.60
N GLN A 4 40.57 9.67 31.51
CA GLN A 4 39.81 10.42 30.51
C GLN A 4 38.90 9.48 29.71
N PRO A 5 37.59 9.77 29.59
CA PRO A 5 36.69 8.95 28.78
C PRO A 5 36.91 9.19 27.29
N VAL A 6 36.60 8.16 26.49
CA VAL A 6 36.54 8.26 25.02
C VAL A 6 35.11 8.54 24.58
N MET A 7 34.93 9.42 23.59
CA MET A 7 33.63 9.77 23.02
C MET A 7 33.40 9.02 21.70
N LEU A 8 32.28 8.29 21.61
CA LEU A 8 31.84 7.63 20.37
C LEU A 8 30.65 8.37 19.77
N HIS A 9 30.84 8.91 18.56
CA HIS A 9 29.76 9.53 17.79
C HIS A 9 29.22 8.53 16.78
N ARG A 10 27.90 8.29 16.78
CA ARG A 10 27.25 7.43 15.78
C ARG A 10 25.95 8.03 15.28
N ALA A 11 25.69 7.87 13.99
CA ALA A 11 24.37 8.05 13.39
C ALA A 11 24.09 6.82 12.52
N ILE A 12 23.11 6.01 12.90
CA ILE A 12 22.85 4.71 12.23
C ILE A 12 22.36 4.90 10.80
N LEU A 13 21.44 5.86 10.59
CA LEU A 13 20.88 6.18 9.28
C LEU A 13 21.49 7.45 8.67
N GLY A 14 22.28 8.21 9.44
CA GLY A 14 22.66 9.57 9.08
C GLY A 14 21.49 10.54 9.26
N SER A 15 21.21 11.38 8.26
CA SER A 15 20.02 12.25 8.23
C SER A 15 18.86 11.57 7.52
N PHE A 16 17.62 11.94 7.87
CA PHE A 16 16.43 11.38 7.23
C PHE A 16 16.35 11.73 5.75
N GLU A 17 16.73 12.94 5.36
CA GLU A 17 16.70 13.41 3.97
C GLU A 17 17.60 12.54 3.09
N ARG A 18 18.84 12.28 3.53
CA ARG A 18 19.78 11.44 2.79
C ARG A 18 19.31 9.99 2.77
N PHE A 19 18.82 9.47 3.90
CA PHE A 19 18.37 8.09 3.99
C PHE A 19 17.15 7.83 3.10
N ILE A 20 16.16 8.74 3.09
CA ILE A 20 14.99 8.66 2.20
C ILE A 20 15.43 8.74 0.73
N GLY A 21 16.37 9.63 0.38
CA GLY A 21 16.94 9.69 -0.97
C GLY A 21 17.53 8.35 -1.41
N ILE A 22 18.35 7.72 -0.56
CA ILE A 22 18.92 6.39 -0.81
C ILE A 22 17.82 5.34 -0.98
N LEU A 23 16.77 5.35 -0.15
CA LEU A 23 15.67 4.39 -0.26
C LEU A 23 14.90 4.58 -1.57
N ILE A 24 14.65 5.82 -2.01
CA ILE A 24 13.97 6.11 -3.27
C ILE A 24 14.77 5.57 -4.45
N GLU A 25 16.08 5.79 -4.47
CA GLU A 25 16.97 5.27 -5.51
C GLU A 25 17.05 3.74 -5.48
N HIS A 26 17.23 3.15 -4.29
CA HIS A 26 17.33 1.71 -4.11
C HIS A 26 16.08 0.96 -4.59
N TYR A 27 14.89 1.47 -4.25
CA TYR A 27 13.63 0.85 -4.65
C TYR A 27 13.12 1.34 -6.01
N ALA A 28 13.80 2.28 -6.68
CA ALA A 28 13.29 2.97 -7.87
C ALA A 28 11.84 3.50 -7.68
N GLY A 29 11.51 3.95 -6.46
CA GLY A 29 10.18 4.38 -6.05
C GLY A 29 9.20 3.25 -5.67
N PHE A 30 9.52 1.97 -5.89
CA PHE A 30 8.72 0.81 -5.48
C PHE A 30 8.87 0.52 -3.99
N MET A 31 8.51 1.48 -3.13
CA MET A 31 8.65 1.34 -1.68
C MET A 31 7.88 0.11 -1.15
N PRO A 32 8.43 -0.66 -0.20
CA PRO A 32 7.70 -1.75 0.42
C PRO A 32 6.45 -1.23 1.15
N PRO A 33 5.40 -2.06 1.36
CA PRO A 33 4.13 -1.59 1.93
C PRO A 33 4.27 -0.79 3.23
N TRP A 34 5.22 -1.14 4.11
CA TRP A 34 5.41 -0.40 5.35
C TRP A 34 5.92 1.04 5.16
N LEU A 35 6.70 1.31 4.10
CA LEU A 35 7.21 2.64 3.74
C LEU A 35 6.35 3.38 2.72
N SER A 36 5.49 2.67 1.97
CA SER A 36 4.71 3.30 0.91
C SER A 36 3.76 4.38 1.45
N PRO A 37 3.76 5.62 0.92
CA PRO A 37 2.86 6.68 1.38
C PRO A 37 1.38 6.26 1.32
N VAL A 38 1.01 5.57 0.24
CA VAL A 38 -0.29 4.92 0.06
C VAL A 38 -0.04 3.43 -0.14
N GLN A 39 -0.70 2.60 0.66
CA GLN A 39 -0.54 1.15 0.63
C GLN A 39 -1.54 0.51 -0.33
N ALA A 40 -2.78 1.02 -0.34
CA ALA A 40 -3.86 0.48 -1.14
C ALA A 40 -4.71 1.59 -1.79
N CYS A 41 -5.18 1.36 -3.01
CA CYS A 41 -6.18 2.20 -3.66
C CYS A 41 -7.40 1.35 -4.04
N VAL A 42 -8.59 1.77 -3.60
CA VAL A 42 -9.88 1.15 -3.93
C VAL A 42 -10.51 1.87 -5.11
N MET A 43 -10.82 1.15 -6.17
CA MET A 43 -11.36 1.68 -7.42
C MET A 43 -12.70 1.02 -7.73
N ASN A 44 -13.74 1.83 -7.90
CA ASN A 44 -15.03 1.40 -8.43
C ASN A 44 -15.00 1.30 -9.96
N ILE A 45 -15.86 0.45 -10.53
CA ILE A 45 -16.09 0.35 -11.97
C ILE A 45 -17.10 1.40 -12.44
N THR A 46 -18.16 1.60 -11.66
CA THR A 46 -19.25 2.56 -11.89
C THR A 46 -19.62 3.29 -10.59
N ASP A 47 -20.39 4.38 -10.71
CA ASP A 47 -20.78 5.20 -9.56
C ASP A 47 -21.64 4.43 -8.54
N SER A 48 -22.31 3.35 -8.94
CA SER A 48 -23.08 2.47 -8.04
C SER A 48 -22.23 1.85 -6.92
N GLN A 49 -20.93 1.62 -7.12
CA GLN A 49 -20.06 1.06 -6.07
C GLN A 49 -19.28 2.13 -5.29
N ALA A 50 -19.59 3.42 -5.47
CA ALA A 50 -18.86 4.50 -4.82
C ALA A 50 -18.93 4.41 -3.29
N GLU A 51 -20.15 4.29 -2.75
CA GLU A 51 -20.36 4.18 -1.29
C GLU A 51 -19.67 2.94 -0.71
N ALA A 52 -19.81 1.79 -1.36
CA ALA A 52 -19.15 0.55 -0.94
C ALA A 52 -17.62 0.69 -0.96
N SER A 53 -17.07 1.39 -1.96
CA SER A 53 -15.62 1.65 -2.05
C SER A 53 -15.13 2.52 -0.89
N GLU A 54 -15.90 3.53 -0.50
CA GLU A 54 -15.58 4.38 0.65
C GLU A 54 -15.67 3.61 1.97
N GLN A 55 -16.66 2.73 2.13
CA GLN A 55 -16.78 1.85 3.30
C GLN A 55 -15.58 0.90 3.42
N VAL A 56 -15.12 0.32 2.30
CA VAL A 56 -13.89 -0.50 2.29
C VAL A 56 -12.69 0.34 2.72
N VAL A 57 -12.51 1.56 2.18
CA VAL A 57 -11.41 2.46 2.58
C VAL A 57 -11.47 2.80 4.07
N ALA A 58 -12.66 3.09 4.60
CA ALA A 58 -12.85 3.35 6.03
C ALA A 58 -12.41 2.16 6.89
N LYS A 59 -12.86 0.95 6.54
CA LYS A 59 -12.47 -0.29 7.23
C LYS A 59 -10.96 -0.54 7.18
N LEU A 60 -10.30 -0.26 6.06
CA LEU A 60 -8.84 -0.36 5.94
C LEU A 60 -8.13 0.66 6.87
N LYS A 61 -8.61 1.90 6.90
CA LYS A 61 -8.05 2.96 7.75
C LYS A 61 -8.24 2.69 9.25
N GLU A 62 -9.40 2.18 9.66
CA GLU A 62 -9.67 1.72 11.02
C GLU A 62 -8.69 0.62 11.46
N ASN A 63 -8.20 -0.15 10.51
CA ASN A 63 -7.19 -1.20 10.72
C ASN A 63 -5.74 -0.70 10.60
N GLY A 64 -5.51 0.61 10.51
CA GLY A 64 -4.19 1.23 10.47
C GLY A 64 -3.52 1.23 9.09
N LEU A 65 -4.25 0.91 8.02
CA LEU A 65 -3.72 0.91 6.66
C LEU A 65 -3.89 2.29 6.02
N ARG A 66 -2.90 2.69 5.20
CA ARG A 66 -2.95 3.92 4.41
C ARG A 66 -3.63 3.66 3.07
N ALA A 67 -4.95 3.82 3.05
CA ALA A 67 -5.77 3.56 1.87
C ALA A 67 -6.47 4.83 1.34
N ILE A 68 -6.68 4.88 0.03
CA ILE A 68 -7.47 5.92 -0.66
C ILE A 68 -8.49 5.27 -1.60
N SER A 69 -9.51 6.02 -2.03
CA SER A 69 -10.43 5.64 -3.10
C SER A 69 -10.14 6.44 -4.38
N ASP A 70 -10.47 5.85 -5.53
CA ASP A 70 -10.49 6.52 -6.83
C ASP A 70 -11.86 6.32 -7.50
N LEU A 71 -12.73 7.30 -7.23
CA LEU A 71 -14.13 7.31 -7.63
C LEU A 71 -14.39 8.07 -8.93
N ARG A 72 -13.34 8.48 -9.65
CA ARG A 72 -13.50 9.24 -10.89
C ARG A 72 -14.25 8.42 -11.94
N ASN A 73 -15.05 9.07 -12.78
CA ASN A 73 -15.74 8.42 -13.90
C ASN A 73 -14.76 8.18 -15.07
N GLU A 74 -13.82 7.26 -14.85
CA GLU A 74 -12.77 6.87 -15.79
C GLU A 74 -12.78 5.35 -15.97
N LYS A 75 -12.30 4.88 -17.13
CA LYS A 75 -12.19 3.43 -17.38
C LYS A 75 -11.29 2.79 -16.32
N ILE A 76 -11.70 1.62 -15.80
CA ILE A 76 -10.93 0.93 -14.75
C ILE A 76 -9.47 0.65 -15.15
N GLY A 77 -9.21 0.35 -16.43
CA GLY A 77 -7.84 0.18 -16.93
C GLY A 77 -6.98 1.45 -16.87
N PHE A 78 -7.60 2.62 -17.02
CA PHE A 78 -6.93 3.92 -16.84
C PHE A 78 -6.57 4.15 -15.37
N LYS A 79 -7.54 3.96 -14.46
CA LYS A 79 -7.31 4.05 -13.00
C LYS A 79 -6.17 3.12 -12.57
N ILE A 80 -6.22 1.85 -12.97
CA ILE A 80 -5.18 0.85 -12.66
C ILE A 80 -3.81 1.34 -13.14
N ARG A 81 -3.71 1.84 -14.38
CA ARG A 81 -2.45 2.32 -14.95
C ARG A 81 -1.88 3.50 -14.15
N GLU A 82 -2.72 4.49 -13.84
CA GLU A 82 -2.30 5.69 -13.09
C GLU A 82 -1.80 5.31 -11.69
N ARG A 83 -2.55 4.49 -10.95
CA ARG A 83 -2.14 4.04 -9.60
C ARG A 83 -0.91 3.13 -9.60
N THR A 84 -0.69 2.40 -10.70
CA THR A 84 0.56 1.64 -10.91
C THR A 84 1.76 2.57 -11.13
N LEU A 85 1.58 3.68 -11.86
CA LEU A 85 2.63 4.68 -12.06
C LEU A 85 2.97 5.42 -10.76
N GLU A 86 1.98 5.64 -9.89
CA GLU A 86 2.17 6.16 -8.53
C GLU A 86 2.82 5.15 -7.56
N ARG A 87 3.11 3.92 -8.02
CA ARG A 87 3.76 2.84 -7.26
C ARG A 87 2.97 2.36 -6.04
N ILE A 88 1.64 2.51 -6.04
CA ILE A 88 0.78 2.02 -4.95
C ILE A 88 0.83 0.48 -4.89
N PRO A 89 1.29 -0.14 -3.79
CA PRO A 89 1.51 -1.58 -3.70
C PRO A 89 0.31 -2.44 -4.10
N TYR A 90 -0.88 -2.09 -3.60
CA TYR A 90 -2.11 -2.86 -3.79
C TYR A 90 -3.20 -2.04 -4.47
N LEU A 91 -3.79 -2.61 -5.51
CA LEU A 91 -4.84 -2.04 -6.32
C LEU A 91 -6.08 -2.92 -6.13
N LEU A 92 -7.11 -2.37 -5.49
CA LEU A 92 -8.35 -3.06 -5.17
C LEU A 92 -9.43 -2.63 -6.16
N VAL A 93 -9.94 -3.57 -6.94
CA VAL A 93 -11.05 -3.31 -7.87
C VAL A 93 -12.34 -3.82 -7.23
N LEU A 94 -13.35 -2.97 -7.21
CA LEU A 94 -14.67 -3.24 -6.67
C LEU A 94 -15.73 -3.09 -7.77
N GLY A 95 -16.28 -4.21 -8.24
CA GLY A 95 -17.44 -4.27 -9.13
C GLY A 95 -18.70 -4.71 -8.36
N ASP A 96 -19.83 -4.82 -9.06
CA ASP A 96 -21.11 -5.21 -8.45
C ASP A 96 -21.02 -6.56 -7.73
N ARG A 97 -20.38 -7.55 -8.35
CA ARG A 97 -20.18 -8.87 -7.76
C ARG A 97 -19.37 -8.81 -6.45
N GLU A 98 -18.29 -8.03 -6.46
CA GLU A 98 -17.46 -7.85 -5.27
C GLU A 98 -18.21 -7.13 -4.14
N VAL A 99 -19.09 -6.18 -4.47
CA VAL A 99 -19.98 -5.53 -3.48
C VAL A 99 -20.96 -6.53 -2.88
N GLU A 100 -21.63 -7.34 -3.71
CA GLU A 100 -22.60 -8.34 -3.25
C GLU A 100 -21.96 -9.41 -2.36
N GLU A 101 -20.74 -9.85 -2.70
CA GLU A 101 -20.03 -10.90 -1.98
C GLU A 101 -19.21 -10.36 -0.77
N GLY A 102 -19.09 -9.04 -0.60
CA GLY A 102 -18.24 -8.43 0.43
C GLY A 102 -16.74 -8.70 0.21
N THR A 103 -16.32 -8.81 -1.05
CA THR A 103 -14.96 -9.14 -1.46
C THR A 103 -14.30 -7.98 -2.23
N VAL A 104 -13.01 -8.13 -2.55
CA VAL A 104 -12.25 -7.21 -3.40
C VAL A 104 -11.37 -8.01 -4.34
N ASN A 105 -11.25 -7.57 -5.60
CA ASN A 105 -10.26 -8.12 -6.52
C ASN A 105 -8.92 -7.41 -6.32
N VAL A 106 -7.91 -8.15 -5.87
CA VAL A 106 -6.62 -7.60 -5.45
C VAL A 106 -5.57 -7.77 -6.55
N ARG A 107 -4.97 -6.68 -6.96
CA ARG A 107 -3.84 -6.66 -7.89
C ARG A 107 -2.65 -5.96 -7.25
N THR A 108 -1.46 -6.38 -7.62
CA THR A 108 -0.22 -5.71 -7.22
C THR A 108 0.21 -4.71 -8.29
N ARG A 109 1.04 -3.73 -7.92
CA ARG A 109 1.69 -2.81 -8.88
C ARG A 109 2.65 -3.48 -9.85
N SER A 110 3.08 -4.73 -9.61
CA SER A 110 3.88 -5.50 -10.59
C SER A 110 3.02 -6.12 -11.69
N GLY A 111 1.68 -6.01 -11.58
CA GLY A 111 0.72 -6.56 -12.53
C GLY A 111 0.19 -7.94 -12.14
N LYS A 112 0.74 -8.57 -11.09
CA LYS A 112 0.25 -9.85 -10.57
C LYS A 112 -1.15 -9.70 -9.98
N ASN A 113 -2.05 -10.58 -10.40
CA ASN A 113 -3.41 -10.68 -9.88
C ASN A 113 -3.40 -11.69 -8.73
N LEU A 114 -3.77 -11.25 -7.52
CA LEU A 114 -3.89 -12.10 -6.33
C LEU A 114 -5.28 -12.71 -6.21
N GLY A 115 -6.19 -12.37 -7.12
CA GLY A 115 -7.55 -12.87 -7.15
C GLY A 115 -8.50 -12.09 -6.25
N THR A 116 -9.69 -12.64 -6.10
CA THR A 116 -10.73 -12.09 -5.22
C THR A 116 -10.57 -12.65 -3.81
N MET A 117 -10.61 -11.79 -2.80
CA MET A 117 -10.57 -12.18 -1.38
C MET A 117 -11.47 -11.27 -0.55
N SER A 118 -11.82 -11.70 0.67
CA SER A 118 -12.56 -10.84 1.59
C SER A 118 -11.73 -9.63 2.01
N VAL A 119 -12.40 -8.54 2.40
CA VAL A 119 -11.72 -7.33 2.89
C VAL A 119 -10.86 -7.65 4.12
N ASP A 120 -11.31 -8.55 4.98
CA ASP A 120 -10.57 -8.98 6.18
C ASP A 120 -9.30 -9.78 5.82
N ALA A 121 -9.40 -10.71 4.87
CA ALA A 121 -8.23 -11.45 4.39
C ALA A 121 -7.19 -10.51 3.76
N PHE A 122 -7.65 -9.47 3.04
CA PHE A 122 -6.75 -8.45 2.51
C PHE A 122 -6.08 -7.63 3.62
N ILE A 123 -6.81 -7.25 4.68
CA ILE A 123 -6.23 -6.55 5.84
C ILE A 123 -5.10 -7.38 6.46
N ASP A 124 -5.33 -8.68 6.67
CA ASP A 124 -4.34 -9.57 7.28
C ASP A 124 -3.11 -9.75 6.39
N LEU A 125 -3.31 -9.85 5.07
CA LEU A 125 -2.23 -9.89 4.08
C LEU A 125 -1.32 -8.65 4.19
N VAL A 126 -1.91 -7.45 4.20
CA VAL A 126 -1.14 -6.20 4.25
C VAL A 126 -0.49 -6.02 5.60
N LYS A 127 -1.18 -6.33 6.71
CA LYS A 127 -0.60 -6.24 8.07
C LYS A 127 0.61 -7.15 8.22
N SER A 128 0.54 -8.37 7.69
CA SER A 128 1.67 -9.31 7.70
C SER A 128 2.86 -8.75 6.91
N ALA A 129 2.62 -8.27 5.69
CA ALA A 129 3.67 -7.67 4.86
C ALA A 129 4.29 -6.41 5.51
N VAL A 130 3.50 -5.62 6.23
CA VAL A 130 3.97 -4.45 6.99
C VAL A 130 4.81 -4.88 8.19
N ALA A 131 4.37 -5.89 8.95
CA ALA A 131 5.08 -6.40 10.12
C ALA A 131 6.46 -6.99 9.76
N GLU A 132 6.57 -7.62 8.58
CA GLU A 132 7.80 -8.19 8.05
C GLU A 132 8.79 -7.15 7.49
N ARG A 133 8.37 -5.87 7.41
CA ARG A 133 9.20 -4.74 6.97
C ARG A 133 9.90 -4.98 5.62
N GLY A 134 9.23 -5.65 4.68
CA GLY A 134 9.76 -5.90 3.33
C GLY A 134 10.72 -7.08 3.21
N ARG A 135 10.80 -7.97 4.20
CA ARG A 135 11.57 -9.24 4.13
C ARG A 135 10.89 -10.32 3.27
N TYR A 136 9.60 -10.16 3.00
CA TYR A 136 8.83 -10.98 2.07
C TYR A 136 8.22 -10.03 1.04
N ILE A 137 8.87 -9.94 -0.11
CA ILE A 137 8.27 -9.29 -1.26
C ILE A 137 7.35 -10.33 -1.88
N VAL A 138 6.04 -10.19 -1.68
CA VAL A 138 5.04 -10.91 -2.49
C VAL A 138 4.97 -10.20 -3.85
N GLU A 139 6.05 -10.24 -4.62
CA GLU A 139 6.08 -9.83 -6.03
C GLU A 139 5.79 -11.02 -6.96
#